data_AF-A0A6M3LB07-F1
#
_entry.id   AF-A0A6M3LB07-F1
#
_cell.length_a   1.000
_cell.length_b   1.000
_cell.length_c   1.000
_cell.angle_alpha   90.00
_cell.angle_beta   90.00
_cell.angle_gamma   90.00
#
_symmetry.space_group_name_H-M   'P 1'
#
loop_
_entity.id
_entity.type
_entity.pdbx_description
1 polymer ?
#
loop_
_entity_poly.entity_id
_entity_poly.type
_entity_poly.pdbx_seq_one_letter_code
_entity_poly.pdbx_strand_id
1 'polypeptide(L)'
;MKYNKNLKVEGSKVYSYNTHVATIDHKANELLVHGYWSVTTSRHVNYVAETYGLKKVKAEKAEAPEEKKNPFKIAAGVAMLGNIFCDSQAEKNAWKKRMLVAGVPGLDIPNNWDGLSEAEKEKRLDGVIELAKGGI
;
A
#
# COMPACT_ATOMS: atom_id res chain seq x y z
N MET A 1 -2.83 41.59 -1.86
CA MET A 1 -2.69 40.26 -1.21
C MET A 1 -2.47 39.19 -2.28
N LYS A 2 -1.34 38.48 -2.26
CA LYS A 2 -0.80 37.68 -3.40
C LYS A 2 -1.35 36.24 -3.49
N TYR A 3 -2.19 35.82 -2.55
CA TYR A 3 -2.56 34.41 -2.36
C TYR A 3 -4.04 34.09 -2.66
N ASN A 4 -4.79 35.05 -3.23
CA ASN A 4 -6.25 34.92 -3.37
C ASN A 4 -6.68 34.52 -4.79
N LYS A 5 -5.77 34.57 -5.77
CA LYS A 5 -6.12 34.31 -7.19
C LYS A 5 -6.52 32.85 -7.44
N ASN A 6 -5.94 31.92 -6.69
CA ASN A 6 -6.16 30.48 -6.84
C ASN A 6 -6.78 29.86 -5.59
N LEU A 7 -7.43 30.67 -4.75
CA LEU A 7 -8.08 30.23 -3.52
C LEU A 7 -9.57 30.44 -3.68
N LYS A 8 -10.35 29.38 -3.48
CA LYS A 8 -11.82 29.44 -3.48
C LYS A 8 -12.32 28.80 -2.19
N VAL A 9 -13.28 29.44 -1.54
CA VAL A 9 -13.98 28.89 -0.39
C VAL A 9 -15.45 28.78 -0.78
N GLU A 10 -15.97 27.55 -0.85
CA GLU A 10 -17.34 27.26 -1.22
C GLU A 10 -18.04 26.56 -0.05
N GLY A 11 -18.91 27.28 0.64
CA GLY A 11 -19.50 26.83 1.91
C GLY A 11 -18.41 26.53 2.94
N SER A 12 -18.29 25.26 3.31
CA SER A 12 -17.29 24.77 4.27
C SER A 12 -16.05 24.15 3.61
N LYS A 13 -15.92 24.20 2.28
CA LYS A 13 -14.80 23.58 1.55
C LYS A 13 -13.80 24.62 1.07
N VAL A 14 -12.52 24.36 1.32
CA VAL A 14 -11.40 25.21 0.89
C VAL A 14 -10.70 24.55 -0.29
N TYR A 15 -10.63 25.26 -1.41
CA TYR A 15 -9.99 24.83 -2.63
C TYR A 15 -8.76 25.67 -2.94
N SER A 16 -7.64 24.99 -3.22
CA SER A 16 -6.46 25.57 -3.83
C SER A 16 -6.42 25.13 -5.29
N TYR A 17 -6.44 26.08 -6.21
CA TYR A 17 -6.76 25.85 -7.62
C TYR A 17 -8.14 25.17 -7.75
N ASN A 18 -8.17 23.91 -8.18
CA ASN A 18 -9.35 23.05 -8.30
C ASN A 18 -9.34 21.89 -7.29
N THR A 19 -8.34 21.82 -6.41
CA THR A 19 -8.15 20.73 -5.46
C THR A 19 -8.73 21.11 -4.11
N HIS A 20 -9.53 20.22 -3.52
CA HIS A 20 -10.07 20.38 -2.17
C HIS A 20 -8.98 20.09 -1.13
N VAL A 21 -8.53 21.11 -0.42
CA VAL A 21 -7.32 21.02 0.43
C VAL A 21 -7.63 21.01 1.92
N ALA A 22 -8.74 21.61 2.34
CA ALA A 22 -9.18 21.62 3.71
C ALA A 22 -10.70 21.81 3.82
N THR A 23 -11.27 21.40 4.95
CA THR A 23 -12.69 21.61 5.30
C THR A 23 -12.80 22.42 6.58
N ILE A 24 -13.64 23.43 6.57
CA ILE A 24 -13.95 24.27 7.73
C ILE A 24 -15.01 23.55 8.56
N ASP A 25 -14.67 23.22 9.81
CA ASP A 25 -15.63 22.75 10.80
C ASP A 25 -16.07 23.92 11.68
N HIS A 26 -17.25 24.47 11.39
CA HIS A 26 -17.82 25.58 12.15
C HIS A 26 -18.24 25.19 13.58
N LYS A 27 -18.41 23.90 13.89
CA LYS A 27 -18.78 23.46 15.24
C LYS A 27 -17.56 23.40 16.15
N ALA A 28 -16.45 22.89 15.63
CA ALA A 28 -15.19 22.80 16.37
C ALA A 28 -14.34 24.08 16.29
N ASN A 29 -14.69 25.01 15.40
CA ASN A 29 -13.88 26.18 15.05
C ASN A 29 -12.48 25.78 14.52
N GLU A 30 -12.45 24.69 13.74
CA GLU A 30 -11.24 24.06 13.23
C GLU A 30 -11.21 24.02 11.71
N LEU A 31 -10.00 24.00 11.15
CA LEU A 31 -9.76 23.81 9.73
C LEU A 31 -9.08 22.46 9.52
N LEU A 32 -9.83 21.48 9.05
CA LEU A 32 -9.40 20.10 8.80
C LEU A 32 -8.61 20.03 7.49
N VAL A 33 -7.29 19.85 7.58
CA VAL A 33 -6.40 19.79 6.43
C VAL A 33 -6.29 18.35 5.93
N HIS A 34 -6.66 18.10 4.67
CA HIS A 34 -6.80 16.74 4.10
C HIS A 34 -5.49 15.99 3.82
N GLY A 35 -4.33 16.58 4.14
CA GLY A 35 -3.05 15.94 3.93
C GLY A 35 -1.85 16.87 4.00
N TYR A 36 -0.72 16.40 3.44
CA TYR A 36 0.48 17.20 3.24
C TYR A 36 0.39 17.94 1.91
N TRP A 37 0.63 19.25 1.94
CA TRP A 37 0.49 20.11 0.79
C TRP A 37 1.79 20.82 0.46
N SER A 38 1.95 21.25 -0.80
CA SER A 38 3.06 22.10 -1.22
C SER A 38 3.09 23.41 -0.40
N VAL A 39 4.22 24.11 -0.45
CA VAL A 39 4.41 25.38 0.29
C VAL A 39 3.34 26.42 -0.10
N THR A 40 2.99 26.51 -1.39
CA THR A 40 2.00 27.46 -1.90
C THR A 40 0.59 27.12 -1.41
N THR A 41 0.20 25.85 -1.46
CA THR A 41 -1.10 25.39 -0.97
C THR A 41 -1.20 25.51 0.56
N SER A 42 -0.12 25.23 1.28
CA SER A 42 -0.06 25.43 2.74
C SER A 42 -0.28 26.89 3.12
N ARG A 43 0.21 27.85 2.32
CA ARG A 43 -0.08 29.29 2.52
C ARG A 43 -1.55 29.62 2.32
N HIS A 44 -2.23 29.01 1.34
CA HIS A 44 -3.68 29.19 1.16
C HIS A 44 -4.45 28.70 2.39
N VAL A 45 -4.11 27.51 2.89
CA VAL A 45 -4.73 26.94 4.10
C VAL A 45 -4.51 27.84 5.33
N ASN A 46 -3.28 28.33 5.53
CA ASN A 46 -2.98 29.25 6.64
C ASN A 46 -3.74 30.57 6.51
N TYR A 47 -3.83 31.13 5.29
CA TYR A 47 -4.59 32.37 5.06
C TYR A 47 -6.06 32.21 5.41
N VAL A 48 -6.69 31.07 5.07
CA VAL A 48 -8.08 30.78 5.48
C VAL A 48 -8.17 30.63 6.99
N ALA A 49 -7.26 29.92 7.63
CA ALA A 49 -7.25 29.78 9.08
C ALA A 49 -7.15 31.15 9.79
N GLU A 50 -6.28 32.04 9.33
CA GLU A 50 -6.14 33.40 9.88
C GLU A 50 -7.38 34.28 9.62
N THR A 51 -7.93 34.23 8.41
CA THR A 51 -9.09 35.05 8.02
C THR A 51 -10.33 34.72 8.85
N TYR A 52 -10.52 33.44 9.17
CA TYR A 52 -11.69 32.97 9.93
C TYR A 52 -11.38 32.68 11.40
N GLY A 53 -10.16 32.94 11.88
CA GLY A 53 -9.75 32.67 13.26
C GLY A 53 -9.83 31.18 13.65
N LEU A 54 -9.60 30.28 12.71
CA LEU A 54 -9.73 28.83 12.89
C LEU A 54 -8.41 28.20 13.32
N LYS A 55 -8.49 27.16 14.15
CA LYS A 55 -7.32 26.33 14.47
C LYS A 55 -7.14 25.27 13.39
N LYS A 56 -5.94 25.22 12.77
CA LYS A 56 -5.58 24.17 11.82
C LYS A 56 -5.42 22.83 12.53
N VAL A 57 -6.14 21.81 12.06
CA VAL A 57 -6.03 20.44 12.54
C VAL A 57 -5.77 19.55 11.33
N LYS A 58 -4.79 18.65 11.43
CA LYS A 58 -4.55 17.67 10.39
C LYS A 58 -5.71 16.69 10.44
N ALA A 59 -6.39 16.47 9.31
CA ALA A 59 -7.32 15.35 9.22
C ALA A 59 -6.49 14.08 9.39
N GLU A 60 -6.54 13.50 10.60
CA GLU A 60 -6.12 12.12 10.79
C GLU A 60 -7.05 11.32 9.89
N LYS A 61 -6.48 10.73 8.83
CA LYS A 61 -7.22 9.76 8.05
C LYS A 61 -7.69 8.73 9.06
N ALA A 62 -8.98 8.42 9.08
CA ALA A 62 -9.44 7.18 9.67
C ALA A 62 -8.57 6.09 9.05
N GLU A 63 -7.67 5.52 9.84
CA GLU A 63 -6.75 4.50 9.36
C GLU A 63 -7.66 3.36 8.89
N ALA A 64 -7.70 3.12 7.58
CA ALA A 64 -8.31 1.91 7.07
C ALA A 64 -7.71 0.75 7.87
N PRO A 65 -8.52 -0.21 8.35
CA PRO A 65 -8.03 -1.27 9.21
C PRO A 65 -6.77 -1.85 8.59
N GLU A 66 -5.66 -1.84 9.35
CA GLU A 66 -4.37 -2.30 8.85
C GLU A 66 -4.54 -3.74 8.36
N GLU A 67 -4.56 -3.92 7.04
CA GLU A 67 -4.69 -5.22 6.44
C GLU A 67 -3.38 -5.97 6.70
N LYS A 68 -3.40 -6.91 7.66
CA LYS A 68 -2.23 -7.72 8.00
C LYS A 68 -1.73 -8.41 6.74
N LYS A 69 -0.61 -7.95 6.20
CA LYS A 69 0.05 -8.53 5.04
C LYS A 69 0.27 -10.02 5.30
N ASN A 70 -0.37 -10.87 4.51
CA ASN A 70 -0.24 -12.31 4.68
C ASN A 70 1.14 -12.75 4.15
N PRO A 71 2.07 -13.22 5.00
CA PRO A 71 3.43 -13.59 4.59
C PRO A 71 3.41 -14.73 3.56
N PHE A 72 2.42 -15.62 3.61
CA PHE A 72 2.24 -16.70 2.63
C PHE A 72 2.01 -16.16 1.21
N LYS A 73 1.14 -15.15 1.06
CA LYS A 73 0.87 -14.50 -0.23
C LYS A 73 2.09 -13.78 -0.78
N ILE A 74 2.85 -13.12 0.10
CA ILE A 74 4.09 -12.44 -0.28
C ILE A 74 5.12 -13.45 -0.76
N ALA A 75 5.36 -14.52 0.01
CA ALA A 75 6.30 -15.57 -0.33
C ALA A 75 5.98 -16.23 -1.69
N ALA A 76 4.70 -16.52 -1.93
CA ALA A 76 4.23 -17.05 -3.21
C ALA A 76 4.49 -16.09 -4.38
N GLY A 77 4.24 -14.79 -4.20
CA GLY A 77 4.54 -13.77 -5.21
C GLY A 77 6.03 -13.70 -5.54
N VAL A 78 6.91 -13.74 -4.53
CA VAL A 78 8.37 -13.73 -4.73
C VAL A 78 8.86 -15.03 -5.38
N ALA A 79 8.27 -16.18 -5.03
CA ALA A 79 8.59 -17.47 -5.64
C ALA A 79 8.36 -17.46 -7.16
N MET A 80 7.28 -16.83 -7.64
CA MET A 80 6.98 -16.70 -9.07
C MET A 80 8.01 -15.93 -9.87
N LEU A 81 8.72 -14.98 -9.24
CA LEU A 81 9.75 -14.20 -9.93
C LEU A 81 10.91 -15.10 -10.44
N GLY A 82 11.03 -16.32 -9.92
CA GLY A 82 11.95 -17.32 -10.47
C GLY A 82 11.68 -17.63 -11.94
N ASN A 83 10.44 -17.53 -12.41
CA ASN A 83 10.13 -17.71 -13.84
C ASN A 83 10.75 -16.63 -14.73
N ILE A 84 11.12 -15.48 -14.15
CA ILE A 84 11.75 -14.36 -14.84
C ILE A 84 13.27 -14.40 -14.66
N PHE A 85 13.74 -14.76 -13.46
CA PHE A 85 15.17 -14.69 -13.12
C PHE A 85 15.98 -15.94 -13.43
N CYS A 86 15.31 -17.07 -13.67
CA CYS A 86 15.97 -18.35 -13.89
C CYS A 86 15.66 -18.88 -15.29
N ASP A 87 16.67 -19.44 -15.94
CA ASP A 87 16.56 -19.96 -17.31
C ASP A 87 16.09 -21.41 -17.30
N SER A 88 16.68 -22.25 -16.44
CA SER A 88 16.37 -23.68 -16.39
C SER A 88 15.22 -24.02 -15.42
N GLN A 89 14.51 -25.11 -15.69
CA GLN A 89 13.43 -25.62 -14.83
C GLN A 89 13.94 -25.96 -13.42
N ALA A 90 15.16 -26.53 -13.32
CA ALA A 90 15.78 -26.85 -12.04
C ALA A 90 16.07 -25.60 -11.20
N GLU A 91 16.58 -24.53 -11.81
CA GLU A 91 16.82 -23.27 -11.11
C GLU A 91 15.52 -22.59 -10.68
N LYS A 92 14.48 -22.61 -11.52
CA LYS A 92 13.14 -22.13 -11.18
C LYS A 92 12.59 -22.85 -9.95
N ASN A 93 12.70 -24.17 -9.91
CA ASN A 93 12.25 -24.99 -8.79
C ASN A 93 13.06 -24.74 -7.51
N ALA A 94 14.39 -24.61 -7.64
CA ALA A 94 15.27 -24.28 -6.52
C ALA A 94 14.96 -22.89 -5.94
N TRP A 95 14.74 -21.89 -6.81
CA TRP A 95 14.31 -20.56 -6.42
C TRP A 95 12.97 -20.58 -5.69
N LYS A 96 11.94 -21.17 -6.32
CA LYS A 96 10.58 -21.30 -5.75
C LYS A 96 10.63 -21.96 -4.37
N LYS A 97 11.36 -23.08 -4.23
CA LYS A 97 11.57 -23.77 -2.95
C LYS A 97 12.17 -22.83 -1.90
N ARG A 98 13.25 -22.12 -2.25
CA ARG A 98 13.95 -21.21 -1.32
C ARG A 98 13.04 -20.07 -0.84
N MET A 99 12.28 -19.46 -1.74
CA MET A 99 11.40 -18.33 -1.42
C MET A 99 10.22 -18.76 -0.55
N LEU A 100 9.63 -19.92 -0.84
CA LEU A 100 8.54 -20.47 -0.04
C LEU A 100 9.03 -20.90 1.35
N VAL A 101 10.14 -21.63 1.46
CA VAL A 101 10.68 -22.05 2.77
C VAL A 101 11.09 -20.85 3.62
N ALA A 102 11.69 -19.82 3.02
CA ALA A 102 12.09 -18.62 3.76
C ALA A 102 10.91 -17.73 4.16
N GLY A 103 9.88 -17.63 3.31
CA GLY A 103 8.75 -16.72 3.51
C GLY A 103 7.55 -17.34 4.23
N VAL A 104 7.52 -18.66 4.40
CA VAL A 104 6.41 -19.41 5.01
C VAL A 104 6.91 -20.16 6.25
N PRO A 105 6.83 -19.54 7.44
CA PRO A 105 7.20 -20.21 8.68
C PRO A 105 6.42 -21.51 8.87
N GLY A 106 7.13 -22.61 9.14
CA GLY A 106 6.51 -23.93 9.36
C GLY A 106 6.24 -24.75 8.09
N LEU A 107 6.66 -24.29 6.91
CA LEU A 107 6.64 -25.11 5.71
C LEU A 107 7.72 -26.21 5.79
N ASP A 108 7.29 -27.44 5.96
CA ASP A 108 8.16 -28.62 5.97
C ASP A 108 8.25 -29.24 4.56
N ILE A 109 9.49 -29.47 4.09
CA ILE A 109 9.74 -30.11 2.80
C ILE A 109 10.03 -31.60 3.06
N PRO A 110 9.32 -32.53 2.40
CA PRO A 110 9.47 -33.96 2.67
C PRO A 110 10.87 -34.48 2.34
N ASN A 111 11.34 -35.46 3.11
CA ASN A 111 12.69 -36.05 3.00
C ASN A 111 13.01 -36.66 1.62
N ASN A 112 12.00 -37.07 0.84
CA ASN A 112 12.19 -37.63 -0.51
C ASN A 112 12.21 -36.56 -1.62
N TRP A 113 12.21 -35.27 -1.27
CA TRP A 113 12.14 -34.16 -2.22
C TRP A 113 13.21 -34.22 -3.30
N ASP A 114 14.45 -34.49 -2.94
CA ASP A 114 15.58 -34.44 -3.87
C ASP A 114 15.54 -35.58 -4.91
N GLY A 115 14.82 -36.66 -4.61
CA GLY A 115 14.60 -37.79 -5.53
C GLY A 115 13.47 -37.60 -6.53
N LEU A 116 12.72 -36.50 -6.47
CA LEU A 116 11.62 -36.21 -7.40
C LEU A 116 12.15 -35.68 -8.74
N SER A 117 11.40 -35.92 -9.82
CA SER A 117 11.65 -35.28 -11.11
C SER A 117 11.37 -33.78 -11.02
N GLU A 118 12.02 -32.98 -11.87
CA GLU A 118 11.81 -31.52 -11.89
C GLU A 118 10.36 -31.14 -12.24
N ALA A 119 9.69 -31.94 -13.08
CA ALA A 119 8.27 -31.74 -13.37
C ALA A 119 7.37 -31.98 -12.14
N GLU A 120 7.67 -32.99 -11.32
CA GLU A 120 6.91 -33.27 -10.10
C GLU A 120 7.19 -32.23 -9.01
N LYS A 121 8.44 -31.75 -8.89
CA LYS A 121 8.79 -30.62 -8.01
C LYS A 121 8.03 -29.35 -8.41
N GLU A 122 8.00 -29.03 -9.70
CA GLU A 122 7.29 -27.87 -10.22
C GLU A 122 5.79 -27.93 -9.91
N LYS A 123 5.15 -29.07 -10.21
CA LYS A 123 3.73 -29.31 -9.93
C LYS A 123 3.39 -29.07 -8.46
N ARG A 124 4.24 -29.52 -7.54
CA ARG A 124 4.04 -29.34 -6.08
C ARG A 124 4.23 -27.88 -5.66
N LEU A 125 5.27 -27.21 -6.15
CA LEU A 125 5.52 -25.80 -5.83
C LEU A 125 4.42 -24.89 -6.36
N ASP A 126 3.96 -25.14 -7.59
CA ASP A 126 2.87 -24.39 -8.19
C ASP A 126 1.55 -24.64 -7.46
N GLY A 127 1.29 -25.87 -7.01
CA GLY A 127 0.15 -26.17 -6.13
C GLY A 127 0.16 -25.36 -4.83
N VAL A 128 1.32 -25.22 -4.18
CA VAL A 128 1.47 -24.37 -2.98
C VAL A 128 1.20 -22.90 -3.31
N ILE A 129 1.66 -22.43 -4.46
CA ILE A 129 1.46 -21.05 -4.92
C ILE A 129 -0.02 -20.76 -5.24
N GLU A 130 -0.74 -21.70 -5.86
CA GLU A 130 -2.18 -21.55 -6.14
C GLU A 130 -3.02 -21.51 -4.86
N LEU A 131 -2.69 -22.33 -3.86
CA LEU A 131 -3.32 -22.26 -2.54
C LEU A 131 -3.13 -20.87 -1.90
N ALA A 132 -1.96 -20.26 -2.07
CA ALA A 132 -1.70 -18.91 -1.58
C ALA A 132 -2.55 -17.83 -2.25
N LYS A 133 -2.89 -18.01 -3.53
CA LYS A 133 -3.79 -17.09 -4.26
C LYS A 133 -5.26 -17.20 -3.83
N GLY A 134 -5.64 -18.26 -3.10
CA GLY A 134 -7.02 -18.53 -2.71
C GLY A 134 -7.78 -19.41 -3.70
N GLY A 135 -7.09 -20.17 -4.54
CA GLY A 135 -7.71 -21.22 -5.36
C GLY A 135 -7.95 -22.48 -4.51
N ILE A 136 -9.23 -22.82 -4.32
CA ILE A 136 -9.70 -24.17 -3.95
C ILE A 136 -10.61 -24.63 -5.09
#